data_AF-A0AAD4XT31-F1
#
_entry.id   AF-A0AAD4XT31-F1
#
_cell.length_a   1.000
_cell.length_b   1.000
_cell.length_c   1.000
_cell.angle_alpha   90.00
_cell.angle_beta   90.00
_cell.angle_gamma   90.00
#
_symmetry.space_group_name_H-M   'P 1'
#
loop_
_entity.id
_entity.type
_entity.pdbx_description
1 polymer ?
#
loop_
_entity_poly.entity_id
_entity_poly.type
_entity_poly.pdbx_seq_one_letter_code
_entity_poly.pdbx_strand_id
1 'polypeptide(L)' 'MMFRLMFNTSFVRSNVLLLSREDIDILWDAKEQFPEDFKVEVLFLDPDIVGSTIGIEVASGDEDETEGGA' A
#
# COMPACT_ATOMS: atom_id res chain seq x y z
N MET A 1 -9.62 5.74 -8.10
CA MET A 1 -8.34 5.01 -8.19
C MET A 1 -7.24 6.00 -7.89
N MET A 2 -6.28 5.71 -7.02
CA MET A 2 -5.38 6.75 -6.47
C MET A 2 -4.04 6.85 -7.21
N PHE A 3 -3.40 5.72 -7.48
CA PHE A 3 -2.17 5.62 -8.29
C PHE A 3 -2.08 4.25 -8.98
N ARG A 4 -1.12 4.12 -9.90
CA ARG A 4 -0.73 2.87 -10.57
C ARG A 4 0.77 2.68 -10.44
N LEU A 5 1.21 1.43 -10.42
CA LEU A 5 2.62 1.10 -10.49
C LEU A 5 2.79 -0.12 -11.38
N MET A 6 3.91 -0.19 -12.10
CA MET A 6 4.28 -1.34 -12.91
C MET A 6 5.70 -1.79 -12.53
N PHE A 7 5.85 -3.09 -12.29
CA PHE A 7 7.14 -3.70 -11.98
C PHE A 7 7.23 -5.06 -12.68
N ASN A 8 8.46 -5.55 -12.84
CA ASN A 8 8.71 -6.88 -13.40
C ASN A 8 9.38 -7.75 -12.32
N THR A 9 8.75 -8.88 -12.00
CA THR A 9 9.17 -9.79 -10.92
C THR A 9 10.54 -10.40 -11.14
N SER A 10 11.02 -10.52 -12.39
CA SER A 10 12.37 -11.03 -12.70
C SER A 10 13.49 -10.13 -12.18
N PHE A 11 13.19 -8.87 -11.84
CA PHE A 11 14.16 -7.91 -11.30
C PHE A 11 14.07 -7.74 -9.78
N VAL A 12 13.11 -8.38 -9.13
CA VAL A 12 12.93 -8.34 -7.68
C VAL A 12 13.93 -9.31 -7.05
N ARG A 13 14.94 -8.76 -6.36
CA ARG A 13 16.03 -9.53 -5.73
C ARG A 13 15.84 -9.78 -4.23
N SER A 14 14.88 -9.10 -3.62
CA SER A 14 14.53 -9.19 -2.20
C SER A 14 13.03 -9.46 -2.06
N ASN A 15 12.55 -9.75 -0.86
CA ASN A 15 11.11 -9.90 -0.59
C ASN A 15 10.37 -8.55 -0.48
N VAL A 16 11.03 -7.43 -0.79
CA VAL A 16 10.47 -6.08 -0.70
C VAL A 16 10.90 -5.24 -1.90
N LEU A 17 9.95 -4.53 -2.50
CA LEU A 17 10.18 -3.43 -3.46
C LEU A 17 9.68 -2.13 -2.84
N LEU A 18 10.60 -1.21 -2.55
CA LEU A 18 10.31 0.13 -2.05
C LEU A 18 10.29 1.11 -3.22
N LEU A 19 9.23 1.92 -3.32
CA LEU A 19 8.99 2.88 -4.39
C LEU A 19 8.69 4.26 -3.78
N SER A 20 9.25 5.30 -4.37
CA SER A 20 8.93 6.68 -4.00
C SER A 20 7.70 7.19 -4.75
N ARG A 21 7.27 8.41 -4.41
CA ARG A 21 6.27 9.17 -5.16
C ARG A 21 6.65 9.36 -6.63
N GLU A 22 7.94 9.39 -6.97
CA GLU A 22 8.42 9.55 -8.35
C GLU A 22 8.33 8.28 -9.19
N ASP A 23 8.29 7.11 -8.53
CA ASP A 23 8.30 5.79 -9.17
C ASP A 23 6.87 5.29 -9.52
N ILE A 24 5.83 6.04 -9.14
CA ILE A 24 4.43 5.65 -9.31
C ILE A 24 3.64 6.67 -10.15
N ASP A 25 2.67 6.17 -10.90
CA ASP A 25 1.75 6.98 -11.71
C ASP A 25 0.56 7.42 -10.85
N ILE A 26 0.59 8.65 -10.32
CA ILE A 26 -0.52 9.22 -9.55
C ILE A 26 -1.54 9.87 -10.50
N LEU A 27 -2.84 9.65 -10.25
CA LEU A 27 -3.88 10.33 -11.03
C LEU A 27 -3.81 11.85 -10.82
N TRP A 28 -4.11 12.62 -11.87
CA TRP A 28 -3.96 14.07 -11.88
C TRP A 28 -4.80 14.77 -10.79
N ASP A 29 -6.00 14.25 -10.52
CA ASP A 29 -6.97 14.77 -9.53
C ASP A 29 -6.65 14.34 -8.08
N ALA A 30 -5.73 13.37 -7.93
CA ALA A 30 -5.31 12.86 -6.62
C ALA A 30 -3.92 13.37 -6.19
N LYS A 31 -3.20 14.10 -7.05
CA LYS A 31 -1.78 14.47 -6.82
C LYS A 31 -1.53 15.25 -5.53
N GLU A 32 -2.46 16.12 -5.14
CA GLU A 32 -2.36 16.95 -3.93
C GLU A 32 -2.65 16.16 -2.63
N GLN A 33 -3.21 14.95 -2.74
CA GLN A 33 -3.54 14.10 -1.59
C GLN A 33 -2.32 13.30 -1.10
N PHE A 34 -1.23 13.28 -1.86
CA PHE A 34 -0.01 12.55 -1.54
C PHE A 34 1.09 13.47 -1.01
N PRO A 35 1.60 13.23 0.21
CA PRO A 35 2.78 13.91 0.74
C PRO A 35 3.99 13.80 -0.20
N GLU A 36 4.91 14.75 -0.13
CA GLU A 36 6.14 14.71 -0.94
C GLU A 36 7.03 13.50 -0.62
N ASP A 37 7.00 13.03 0.63
CA ASP A 37 7.77 11.89 1.13
C ASP A 37 6.99 10.56 1.08
N PHE A 38 5.89 10.51 0.32
CA PHE A 38 5.09 9.30 0.15
C PHE A 38 5.91 8.14 -0.43
N LYS A 39 5.71 6.95 0.15
CA LYS A 39 6.39 5.71 -0.25
C LYS A 39 5.41 4.55 -0.30
N VAL A 40 5.71 3.60 -1.16
CA VAL A 40 4.98 2.33 -1.29
C VAL A 40 5.96 1.18 -1.07
N GLU A 41 5.56 0.23 -0.24
CA GLU A 41 6.27 -1.03 -0.05
C GLU A 41 5.43 -2.18 -0.61
N VAL A 42 6.01 -2.92 -1.55
CA VAL A 42 5.43 -4.16 -2.09
C VAL A 42 6.18 -5.33 -1.48
N LEU A 43 5.49 -6.12 -0.66
CA LEU A 43 6.02 -7.33 -0.05
C LEU A 43 5.75 -8.53 -0.96
N PHE A 44 6.79 -9.31 -1.22
CA PHE A 44 6.75 -10.56 -1.98
C PHE A 44 6.88 -11.73 -1.04
N LEU A 45 6.02 -12.72 -1.22
CA LEU A 45 6.06 -13.96 -0.49
C LEU A 45 6.55 -15.05 -1.42
N ASP A 46 7.33 -15.97 -0.86
CA ASP A 46 7.70 -17.18 -1.56
C ASP A 46 6.45 -18.06 -1.71
N PRO A 47 6.03 -18.41 -2.94
CA PRO A 47 4.87 -19.26 -3.17
C PRO A 47 5.02 -20.66 -2.54
N ASP A 48 6.24 -21.10 -2.18
CA ASP A 48 6.48 -22.38 -1.51
C ASP A 48 6.27 -22.29 0.02
N ILE A 49 6.09 -21.08 0.59
CA ILE A 49 5.77 -20.81 2.00
C ILE A 49 4.24 -20.60 2.18
N VAL A 50 3.43 -21.28 1.37
CA VAL A 50 1.96 -21.34 1.54
C VAL A 50 1.63 -22.26 2.71
N GLY A 51 1.79 -21.71 3.91
CA GLY A 51 1.45 -22.38 5.17
C GLY A 51 1.48 -21.43 6.37
N SER A 52 2.23 -20.34 6.29
CA SER A 52 2.25 -19.33 7.36
C SER A 52 1.31 -18.19 7.00
N THR A 53 0.05 -18.32 7.44
CA THR A 53 -0.96 -17.27 7.47
C THR A 53 -0.34 -15.95 7.94
N ILE A 54 -0.25 -14.97 7.05
CA ILE A 54 0.21 -13.63 7.40
C ILE A 54 -0.99 -12.91 8.00
N GLY A 55 -0.87 -12.54 9.28
CA GLY A 55 -1.75 -11.57 9.90
C GLY A 55 -1.55 -10.23 9.22
N ILE A 56 -2.25 -10.00 8.10
CA ILE A 56 -2.52 -8.65 7.64
C ILE A 56 -3.50 -8.11 8.67
N GLU A 57 -2.98 -7.45 9.71
CA GLU A 57 -3.80 -6.64 10.59
C GLU A 57 -4.29 -5.46 9.76
N VAL A 58 -5.45 -5.67 9.12
CA VAL A 58 -6.22 -4.58 8.54
C VAL A 58 -6.60 -3.71 9.73
N ALA A 59 -5.97 -2.54 9.86
CA ALA A 59 -6.40 -1.55 10.83
C ALA A 59 -7.86 -1.19 10.51
N SER A 60 -8.79 -1.84 11.21
CA SER A 60 -10.18 -1.43 11.22
C SER A 60 -10.21 -0.07 11.91
N GLY A 61 -10.44 0.98 11.13
CA GLY A 61 -10.73 2.29 11.69
C GLY A 61 -12.03 2.18 12.48
N ASP A 62 -11.93 2.23 13.81
CA ASP A 62 -13.09 2.38 14.68
C ASP A 62 -13.74 3.72 14.35
N GLU A 63 -14.88 3.65 13.68
CA GLU A 63 -15.80 4.76 13.50
C GLU A 63 -16.53 4.98 14.83
N ASP A 64 -15.98 5.90 15.62
CA ASP A 64 -16.51 6.36 16.89
C ASP A 64 -17.81 7.15 16.63
N GLU A 65 -18.96 6.47 16.76
CA GLU A 65 -20.27 7.12 16.67
C GLU A 65 -20.55 7.94 17.94
N THR A 66 -20.08 9.19 17.95
CA THR A 66 -20.71 10.22 18.78
C THR A 66 -21.91 10.80 18.04
N GLU A 67 -23.13 10.37 18.39
CA GLU A 67 -24.33 11.19 18.21
C GLU A 67 -24.99 11.45 19.57
N GLY A 68 -24.90 12.71 19.99
CA GLY A 68 -25.63 13.23 21.13
C GLY A 68 -27.02 13.74 20.73
N GLY A 69 -27.94 13.65 21.68
CA GLY A 69 -28.99 14.65 21.87
C GLY A 69 -30.39 14.34 21.30
N ALA A 70 -31.29 13.93 22.20
CA ALA A 70 -32.58 14.60 22.46
C ALA A 70 -33.15 14.11 23.79
#